data_AF-A0A7W0MWS7-F1
#
_entry.id   AF-A0A7W0MWS7-F1
#
_cell.length_a   1.000
_cell.length_b   1.000
_cell.length_c   1.000
_cell.angle_alpha   90.00
_cell.angle_beta   90.00
_cell.angle_gamma   90.00
#
_symmetry.space_group_name_H-M   'P 1'
#
loop_
_entity.id
_entity.type
_entity.pdbx_description
1 polymer ?
#
loop_
_entity_poly.entity_id
_entity_poly.type
_entity_poly.pdbx_seq_one_letter_code
_entity_poly.pdbx_strand_id
1 'polypeptide(L)'
;LDMSTIFHGTDMPTKDPMLIPADVVIGFITHLNLSMAFGIGFAMLAPLFRNVLVLTVAGVAYGVALYLFNIQFLGNVLFEWFTSPMIDQSFQLFIHAVYGLLLVPFFVGAVARLRESAAEPR
;
A
#
# COMPACT_ATOMS: atom_id res chain seq x y z
N LEU A 1 10.35 -9.91 -7.55
CA LEU A 1 11.78 -9.78 -7.26
C LEU A 1 12.15 -8.45 -6.58
N ASP A 2 11.23 -7.48 -6.48
CA ASP A 2 11.60 -6.10 -6.09
C ASP A 2 11.82 -5.82 -4.58
N MET A 3 11.43 -6.70 -3.66
CA MET A 3 11.68 -6.51 -2.21
C MET A 3 12.35 -7.72 -1.53
N SER A 4 12.73 -8.74 -2.28
CA SER A 4 13.47 -9.86 -1.72
C SER A 4 14.85 -9.48 -1.20
N THR A 5 15.40 -8.42 -1.82
CA THR A 5 16.63 -7.71 -1.46
C THR A 5 16.72 -7.40 0.02
N ILE A 6 15.64 -6.87 0.58
CA ILE A 6 15.56 -6.35 1.95
C ILE A 6 15.86 -7.43 3.00
N PHE A 7 15.56 -8.70 2.71
CA PHE A 7 15.62 -9.78 3.71
C PHE A 7 16.89 -10.62 3.66
N HIS A 8 17.72 -10.44 2.64
CA HIS A 8 19.06 -11.04 2.60
C HIS A 8 20.15 -10.09 3.13
N GLY A 9 19.78 -8.91 3.64
CA GLY A 9 20.75 -7.88 4.03
C GLY A 9 21.54 -7.35 2.83
N THR A 10 20.94 -7.40 1.64
CA THR A 10 21.56 -6.99 0.38
C THR A 10 20.73 -5.90 -0.27
N ASP A 11 21.37 -4.82 -0.70
CA ASP A 11 20.64 -3.67 -1.26
C ASP A 11 20.13 -3.89 -2.70
N MET A 12 20.32 -5.08 -3.28
CA MET A 12 19.97 -5.42 -4.67
C MET A 12 19.48 -6.88 -4.83
N PRO A 13 18.65 -7.18 -5.86
CA PRO A 13 18.15 -8.54 -6.11
C PRO A 13 19.28 -9.52 -6.37
N THR A 14 19.18 -10.74 -5.84
CA THR A 14 20.18 -11.77 -6.11
C THR A 14 20.22 -12.08 -7.60
N LYS A 15 21.43 -12.18 -8.15
CA LYS A 15 21.67 -12.67 -9.52
C LYS A 15 21.90 -14.17 -9.56
N ASP A 16 21.96 -14.83 -8.39
CA ASP A 16 22.12 -16.28 -8.29
C ASP A 16 20.81 -16.99 -8.60
N PRO A 17 20.73 -17.80 -9.68
CA PRO A 17 19.53 -18.53 -10.06
C PRO A 17 18.99 -19.47 -8.98
N MET A 18 19.84 -19.97 -8.08
CA MET A 18 19.42 -20.86 -7.00
C MET A 18 18.69 -20.13 -5.87
N LEU A 19 18.91 -18.81 -5.72
CA LEU A 19 18.31 -17.98 -4.66
C LEU A 19 17.05 -17.24 -5.11
N ILE A 20 16.85 -17.06 -6.43
CA ILE A 20 15.68 -16.39 -7.03
C ILE A 20 14.33 -16.90 -6.48
N PRO A 21 14.08 -18.22 -6.32
CA PRO A 21 12.79 -18.68 -5.81
C PRO A 21 12.51 -18.25 -4.37
N ALA A 22 13.51 -18.31 -3.49
CA ALA A 22 13.40 -17.88 -2.10
C ALA A 22 13.12 -16.37 -2.02
N ASP A 23 13.83 -15.60 -2.84
CA ASP A 23 13.61 -14.18 -3.01
C ASP A 23 12.14 -13.86 -3.36
N VAL A 24 11.57 -14.52 -4.37
CA VAL A 24 10.17 -14.32 -4.76
C VAL A 24 9.21 -14.59 -3.60
N VAL A 25 9.43 -15.67 -2.84
CA VAL A 25 8.59 -16.03 -1.68
C VAL A 25 8.68 -14.96 -0.59
N ILE A 26 9.89 -14.53 -0.25
CA ILE A 26 10.11 -13.49 0.77
C ILE A 26 9.46 -12.17 0.34
N GLY A 27 9.66 -11.77 -0.92
CA GLY A 27 9.00 -10.60 -1.49
C GLY A 27 7.49 -10.69 -1.37
N PHE A 28 6.89 -11.83 -1.73
CA PHE A 28 5.44 -12.05 -1.61
C PHE A 28 4.94 -11.93 -0.17
N ILE A 29 5.58 -12.63 0.78
CA ILE A 29 5.21 -12.61 2.20
C ILE A 29 5.28 -11.17 2.75
N THR A 30 6.31 -10.42 2.35
CA THR A 30 6.48 -9.02 2.77
C THR A 30 5.34 -8.15 2.27
N HIS A 31 5.03 -8.22 0.97
CA HIS A 31 3.95 -7.44 0.38
C HIS A 31 2.60 -7.80 1.00
N LEU A 32 2.35 -9.08 1.26
CA LEU A 32 1.12 -9.53 1.89
C LEU A 32 0.97 -8.93 3.29
N ASN A 33 2.00 -9.04 4.14
CA ASN A 33 1.97 -8.51 5.50
C ASN A 33 1.84 -6.98 5.53
N LEU A 34 2.61 -6.27 4.71
CA LEU A 34 2.51 -4.81 4.61
C LEU A 34 1.12 -4.39 4.10
N SER A 35 0.58 -5.06 3.07
CA SER A 35 -0.76 -4.76 2.56
C SER A 35 -1.85 -4.99 3.60
N MET A 36 -1.72 -6.02 4.46
CA MET A 36 -2.64 -6.23 5.58
C MET A 36 -2.50 -5.11 6.62
N ALA A 37 -1.28 -4.78 7.03
CA ALA A 37 -1.02 -3.73 8.00
C ALA A 37 -1.53 -2.35 7.53
N PHE A 38 -1.27 -1.99 6.27
CA PHE A 38 -1.77 -0.76 5.69
C PHE A 38 -3.28 -0.77 5.50
N GLY A 39 -3.89 -1.91 5.20
CA GLY A 39 -5.35 -2.06 5.12
C GLY A 39 -6.00 -1.83 6.49
N ILE A 40 -5.41 -2.37 7.56
CA ILE A 40 -5.82 -2.11 8.95
C ILE A 40 -5.68 -0.63 9.28
N GLY A 41 -4.56 0.00 8.90
CA GLY A 41 -4.37 1.45 9.07
C GLY A 41 -5.47 2.28 8.41
N PHE A 42 -5.84 1.96 7.16
CA PHE A 42 -6.94 2.62 6.47
C PHE A 42 -8.29 2.36 7.16
N ALA A 43 -8.52 1.14 7.65
CA ALA A 43 -9.73 0.80 8.39
C ALA A 43 -9.91 1.65 9.65
N MET A 44 -8.82 2.00 10.33
CA MET A 44 -8.86 2.91 11.50
C MET A 44 -9.27 4.33 11.12
N LEU A 45 -8.99 4.77 9.89
CA LEU A 45 -9.37 6.08 9.37
C LEU A 45 -10.80 6.10 8.80
N ALA A 46 -11.31 4.94 8.35
CA ALA A 46 -12.61 4.81 7.69
C ALA A 46 -13.79 5.50 8.42
N PRO A 47 -13.90 5.47 9.77
CA PRO A 47 -14.98 6.15 10.49
C PRO A 47 -15.02 7.68 10.31
N LEU A 48 -13.92 8.29 9.86
CA LEU A 48 -13.83 9.73 9.60
C LEU A 48 -14.52 10.11 8.27
N PHE A 49 -14.74 9.15 7.37
CA PHE A 49 -15.26 9.41 6.02
C PHE A 49 -16.79 9.29 6.01
N ARG A 50 -17.47 10.39 5.68
CA ARG A 50 -18.94 10.52 5.85
C ARG A 50 -19.75 10.23 4.59
N ASN A 51 -19.10 10.09 3.44
CA ASN A 51 -19.76 9.75 2.18
C ASN A 51 -18.79 8.97 1.26
N VAL A 52 -19.36 8.30 0.25
CA VAL A 52 -18.60 7.43 -0.66
C VAL A 52 -17.56 8.20 -1.47
N LEU A 53 -17.86 9.43 -1.91
CA LEU A 53 -16.90 10.25 -2.64
C LEU A 53 -15.67 10.56 -1.79
N VAL A 54 -15.86 10.99 -0.53
CA VAL A 54 -14.79 11.26 0.42
C VAL A 54 -14.00 9.99 0.73
N LEU A 55 -14.68 8.85 0.93
CA LEU A 55 -14.03 7.55 1.12
C LEU A 55 -13.16 7.17 -0.09
N THR A 56 -13.66 7.37 -1.31
CA THR A 56 -12.91 7.07 -2.55
C THR A 56 -11.69 7.96 -2.71
N VAL A 57 -11.85 9.27 -2.53
CA VAL A 57 -10.73 10.24 -2.59
C VAL A 57 -9.71 9.93 -1.50
N ALA A 58 -10.16 9.62 -0.27
CA ALA A 58 -9.29 9.24 0.82
C ALA A 58 -8.55 7.93 0.55
N GLY A 59 -9.20 6.94 -0.08
CA GLY A 59 -8.57 5.69 -0.50
C GLY A 59 -7.43 5.93 -1.47
N VAL A 60 -7.68 6.70 -2.54
CA VAL A 60 -6.64 7.06 -3.51
C VAL A 60 -5.51 7.86 -2.85
N ALA A 61 -5.84 8.89 -2.05
CA ALA A 61 -4.86 9.71 -1.35
C ALA A 61 -4.01 8.89 -0.37
N TYR A 62 -4.62 7.92 0.32
CA TYR A 62 -3.93 6.99 1.20
C TYR A 62 -2.95 6.11 0.41
N GLY A 63 -3.39 5.55 -0.73
CA GLY A 63 -2.51 4.82 -1.64
C GLY A 63 -1.31 5.66 -2.09
N VAL A 64 -1.53 6.90 -2.53
CA VAL A 64 -0.45 7.83 -2.91
C VAL A 64 0.48 8.12 -1.73
N ALA A 65 -0.05 8.32 -0.53
CA ALA A 65 0.76 8.52 0.68
C ALA A 65 1.64 7.30 0.98
N LEU A 66 1.12 6.08 0.77
CA LEU A 66 1.92 4.86 0.89
C LEU A 66 3.03 4.78 -0.15
N TYR A 67 2.78 5.19 -1.40
CA TYR A 67 3.86 5.28 -2.40
C TYR A 67 4.98 6.22 -1.93
N LEU A 68 4.61 7.42 -1.46
CA LEU A 68 5.59 8.39 -0.95
C LEU A 68 6.36 7.82 0.26
N PHE A 69 5.66 7.16 1.18
CA PHE A 69 6.30 6.61 2.36
C PHE A 69 7.17 5.37 2.04
N ASN A 70 6.64 4.40 1.30
CA ASN A 70 7.32 3.13 1.04
C ASN A 70 8.46 3.28 0.05
N ILE A 71 8.25 4.02 -1.04
CA ILE A 71 9.22 4.13 -2.13
C ILE A 71 10.10 5.37 -1.93
N GLN A 72 9.47 6.55 -1.81
CA GLN A 72 10.24 7.79 -1.84
C GLN A 72 10.98 8.05 -0.54
N PHE A 73 10.44 7.59 0.59
CA PHE A 73 11.08 7.71 1.89
C PHE A 73 11.85 6.42 2.24
N LEU A 74 11.16 5.34 2.61
CA LEU A 74 11.83 4.12 3.07
C LEU A 74 12.72 3.49 1.98
N GLY A 75 12.20 3.35 0.76
CA GLY A 75 12.92 2.79 -0.38
C GLY A 75 14.21 3.56 -0.68
N ASN A 76 14.08 4.83 -1.09
CA ASN A 76 15.22 5.65 -1.50
C ASN A 76 16.21 5.96 -0.37
N VAL A 77 15.77 6.00 0.89
CA VAL A 77 16.67 6.30 2.03
C VAL A 77 17.41 5.07 2.52
N LEU A 78 16.77 3.89 2.48
CA LEU A 78 17.32 2.68 3.09
C LEU A 78 17.92 1.70 2.08
N PHE A 79 17.60 1.80 0.78
CA PHE A 79 17.99 0.81 -0.21
C PHE A 79 18.35 1.46 -1.56
N GLU A 80 19.57 1.19 -2.04
CA GLU A 80 20.07 1.72 -3.32
C GLU A 80 19.20 1.30 -4.51
N TRP A 81 18.59 0.11 -4.45
CA TRP A 81 17.72 -0.40 -5.51
C TRP A 81 16.61 0.57 -5.94
N PHE A 82 15.96 1.25 -4.99
CA PHE A 82 14.84 2.14 -5.30
C PHE A 82 15.29 3.46 -5.95
N THR A 83 16.58 3.80 -5.87
CA THR A 83 17.18 4.95 -6.57
C THR A 83 17.56 4.62 -8.03
N SER A 84 17.46 3.35 -8.44
CA SER A 84 17.84 2.91 -9.77
C SER A 84 16.91 3.48 -10.84
N PRO A 85 17.45 3.98 -11.98
CA PRO A 85 16.63 4.45 -13.10
C PRO A 85 15.86 3.32 -13.80
N MET A 86 16.15 2.05 -13.46
CA MET A 86 15.42 0.89 -13.99
C MET A 86 14.04 0.71 -13.33
N ILE A 87 13.77 1.43 -12.24
CA ILE A 87 12.50 1.35 -11.54
C ILE A 87 11.46 2.26 -12.20
N ASP A 88 10.35 1.66 -12.63
CA ASP A 88 9.21 2.40 -13.16
C ASP A 88 8.41 3.06 -12.03
N GLN A 89 8.79 4.30 -11.70
CA GLN A 89 8.13 5.12 -10.68
C GLN A 89 6.65 5.38 -11.01
N SER A 90 6.30 5.44 -12.29
CA SER A 90 4.92 5.68 -12.72
C SER A 90 4.04 4.46 -12.43
N PHE A 91 4.55 3.26 -12.70
CA PHE A 91 3.89 2.02 -12.34
C PHE A 91 3.77 1.85 -10.81
N GLN A 92 4.81 2.20 -10.06
CA GLN A 92 4.78 2.15 -8.60
C GLN A 92 3.72 3.10 -8.00
N LEU A 93 3.64 4.35 -8.47
CA LEU A 93 2.58 5.26 -8.06
C LEU A 93 1.20 4.71 -8.43
N PHE A 94 1.05 4.23 -9.66
CA PHE A 94 -0.21 3.67 -10.15
C PHE A 94 -0.70 2.50 -9.30
N ILE A 95 0.14 1.50 -9.02
CA ILE A 95 -0.28 0.31 -8.28
C ILE A 95 -0.65 0.64 -6.83
N HIS A 96 0.00 1.63 -6.21
CA HIS A 96 -0.35 2.10 -4.87
C HIS A 96 -1.70 2.85 -4.86
N ALA A 97 -1.96 3.70 -5.86
CA ALA A 97 -3.25 4.36 -6.01
C ALA A 97 -4.38 3.34 -6.24
N VAL A 98 -4.14 2.32 -7.07
CA VAL A 98 -5.07 1.21 -7.29
C VAL A 98 -5.30 0.42 -6.00
N TYR A 99 -4.26 0.09 -5.25
CA TYR A 99 -4.40 -0.57 -3.95
C TYR A 99 -5.31 0.23 -3.00
N GLY A 100 -5.08 1.54 -2.87
CA GLY A 100 -5.93 2.42 -2.06
C GLY A 100 -7.40 2.43 -2.52
N LEU A 101 -7.63 2.41 -3.83
CA LEU A 101 -8.97 2.31 -4.41
C LEU A 101 -9.62 0.95 -4.12
N LEU A 102 -8.86 -0.15 -4.15
CA LEU A 102 -9.35 -1.50 -3.86
C LEU A 102 -9.80 -1.66 -2.39
N LEU A 103 -9.37 -0.80 -1.48
CA LEU A 103 -9.85 -0.80 -0.09
C LEU A 103 -11.28 -0.25 0.03
N VAL A 104 -11.69 0.65 -0.87
CA VAL A 104 -12.97 1.40 -0.77
C VAL A 104 -14.21 0.50 -0.64
N PRO A 105 -14.40 -0.56 -1.45
CA PRO A 105 -15.59 -1.39 -1.38
C PRO A 105 -15.85 -2.00 0.01
N PHE A 106 -14.80 -2.26 0.78
CA PHE A 106 -14.91 -2.85 2.12
C PHE A 106 -15.54 -1.90 3.16
N PHE A 107 -15.60 -0.59 2.88
CA PHE A 107 -16.08 0.42 3.83
C PHE A 107 -17.33 1.18 3.37
N VAL A 108 -17.85 0.93 2.16
CA VAL A 108 -19.07 1.58 1.65
C VAL A 108 -20.27 1.39 2.61
N GLY A 109 -20.44 0.18 3.14
CA GLY A 109 -21.51 -0.12 4.10
C GLY A 109 -21.34 0.60 5.45
N ALA A 110 -20.10 0.83 5.90
CA ALA A 110 -19.83 1.59 7.12
C ALA A 110 -20.24 3.06 6.98
N VAL A 111 -19.96 3.65 5.81
CA VAL A 111 -20.37 5.01 5.48
C VAL A 111 -21.89 5.15 5.46
N ALA A 112 -22.61 4.19 4.88
CA ALA A 112 -24.07 4.21 4.85
C ALA A 112 -24.67 4.24 6.27
N ARG A 113 -24.19 3.38 7.18
CA ARG A 113 -24.63 3.33 8.58
C ARG A 113 -24.37 4.64 9.33
N LEU A 114 -23.21 5.25 9.13
CA LEU A 114 -22.87 6.53 9.77
C LEU A 114 -23.80 7.67 9.31
N ARG A 115 -24.28 7.63 8.06
CA ARG A 115 -25.26 8.61 7.57
C ARG A 115 -26.64 8.41 8.18
N GLU A 116 -27.07 7.16 8.34
CA GLU A 116 -28.34 6.82 9.00
C GLU A 116 -28.36 7.28 10.46
N SER A 117 -27.30 6.98 11.22
CA SER A 117 -27.19 7.41 12.63
C SER A 117 -27.15 8.93 12.81
N ALA A 118 -26.74 9.69 11.79
CA ALA A 118 -26.75 11.15 11.82
C ALA A 118 -28.11 11.76 11.46
N ALA A 119 -29.01 10.98 10.84
CA ALA A 119 -30.33 11.43 10.39
C ALA A 119 -31.46 11.14 11.39
N GLU A 120 -31.23 10.28 12.40
CA GLU A 120 -32.17 10.08 13.50
C GLU A 120 -32.18 11.29 14.46
N PRO A 121 -33.33 11.96 14.68
CA PRO A 121 -33.44 12.98 15.72
C PRO A 121 -33.39 12.32 17.10
N ARG A 122 -32.51 12.84 17.97
CA ARG A 122 -32.44 12.45 19.40
C ARG A 122 -33.65 12.92 20.18
#